data_AF-A0A656GPL7-F1
#
_entry.id   AF-A0A656GPL7-F1
#
_cell.length_a   1.000
_cell.length_b   1.000
_cell.length_c   1.000
_cell.angle_alpha   90.00
_cell.angle_beta   90.00
_cell.angle_gamma   90.00
#
_symmetry.space_group_name_H-M   'P 1'
#
loop_
_entity.id
_entity.type
_entity.pdbx_description
1 polymer ?
#
loop_
_entity_poly.entity_id
_entity_poly.type
_entity_poly.pdbx_seq_one_letter_code
_entity_poly.pdbx_strand_id
1 'polypeptide(L)'
;MACMLLALVLFGPADAAQSLPFTLTAPFVASADLALTDQDRAWLDQRKVLRVGIAIADYEPIDITSDRNRYQGISADYLGLVSDQLNIPVQVTGFARRDEAIEALHDGKIDLLTSANGFERGVKGLSFSTEYMPDRSVVVGRGNDLSP
;
A
#
# COMPACT_ATOMS: atom_id res chain seq x y z
N MET A 1 -30.96 16.01 -47.10
CA MET A 1 -31.16 16.65 -45.79
C MET A 1 -30.30 15.90 -44.79
N ALA A 2 -29.02 16.27 -44.72
CA ALA A 2 -28.00 15.56 -43.95
C ALA A 2 -27.55 16.48 -42.81
N CYS A 3 -27.90 16.13 -41.58
CA CYS A 3 -27.40 16.76 -40.37
C CYS A 3 -27.21 15.67 -39.32
N MET A 4 -26.18 14.86 -39.53
CA MET A 4 -25.61 14.00 -38.51
C MET A 4 -24.44 14.78 -37.91
N LEU A 5 -24.75 15.66 -36.95
CA LEU A 5 -23.75 16.44 -36.23
C LEU A 5 -23.26 15.63 -35.03
N LEU A 6 -22.05 15.13 -35.23
CA LEU A 6 -21.13 14.50 -34.31
C LEU A 6 -21.03 15.30 -32.98
N ALA A 7 -21.60 14.76 -31.89
CA ALA A 7 -21.31 15.24 -30.54
C ALA A 7 -19.95 14.69 -30.11
N LEU A 8 -18.90 15.46 -30.33
CA LEU A 8 -17.56 15.19 -29.79
C LEU A 8 -17.62 15.43 -28.27
N VAL A 9 -17.68 14.36 -27.49
CA VAL A 9 -17.55 14.45 -26.04
C VAL A 9 -16.11 14.84 -25.73
N LEU A 10 -15.95 16.03 -25.15
CA LEU A 10 -14.71 16.55 -24.58
C LEU A 10 -14.31 15.69 -23.38
N PHE A 11 -13.63 14.57 -23.64
CA PHE A 11 -12.86 13.89 -22.60
C PHE A 11 -11.56 14.67 -22.40
N GLY A 12 -11.49 15.47 -21.33
CA GLY A 12 -10.21 15.93 -20.80
C GLY A 12 -9.35 14.72 -20.42
N PRO A 13 -8.01 14.87 -20.34
CA PRO A 13 -7.17 13.78 -19.86
C PRO A 13 -7.62 13.44 -18.44
N ALA A 14 -8.26 12.28 -18.28
CA ALA A 14 -8.32 11.66 -16.97
C ALA A 14 -6.88 11.24 -16.65
N ASP A 15 -6.25 11.89 -15.67
CA ASP A 15 -5.08 11.33 -15.01
C ASP A 15 -5.55 10.05 -14.32
N ALA A 16 -5.54 8.96 -15.08
CA ALA A 16 -5.76 7.64 -14.54
C ALA A 16 -4.51 7.31 -13.73
N ALA A 17 -4.64 7.27 -12.40
CA ALA A 17 -3.60 6.79 -11.51
C ALA A 17 -3.02 5.48 -12.08
N GLN A 18 -1.73 5.49 -12.41
CA GLN A 18 -1.09 4.35 -13.04
C GLN A 18 -0.83 3.30 -11.95
N SER A 19 -1.77 2.37 -11.82
CA SER A 19 -1.71 1.33 -10.80
C SER A 19 -1.41 -0.05 -11.41
N LEU A 20 -0.58 -0.85 -10.73
CA LEU A 20 -0.21 -2.21 -11.14
C LEU A 20 -0.56 -3.22 -10.05
N PRO A 21 -1.13 -4.40 -10.39
CA PRO A 21 -1.36 -5.44 -9.41
C PRO A 21 -0.07 -6.12 -9.00
N PHE A 22 0.06 -6.45 -7.72
CA PHE A 22 1.17 -7.22 -7.16
C PHE A 22 0.67 -8.48 -6.45
N THR A 23 1.47 -9.54 -6.52
CA THR A 23 1.23 -10.79 -5.78
C THR A 23 1.95 -10.72 -4.45
N LEU A 24 1.21 -10.95 -3.36
CA LEU A 24 1.78 -11.15 -2.02
C LEU A 24 2.17 -12.62 -1.86
N THR A 25 3.37 -12.87 -1.33
CA THR A 25 3.81 -14.23 -1.02
C THR A 25 3.25 -14.67 0.33
N ALA A 26 2.97 -15.97 0.49
CA ALA A 26 2.52 -16.51 1.77
C ALA A 26 3.56 -16.24 2.89
N PRO A 27 3.12 -16.00 4.14
CA PRO A 27 4.02 -15.78 5.25
C PRO A 27 4.89 -17.01 5.52
N PHE A 28 6.11 -16.78 6.01
CA PHE A 28 7.06 -17.85 6.33
C PHE A 28 6.79 -18.51 7.70
N VAL A 29 5.95 -17.91 8.53
CA VAL A 29 5.51 -18.43 9.84
C VAL A 29 3.99 -18.46 9.88
N ALA A 30 3.42 -19.56 10.37
CA ALA A 30 2.00 -19.63 10.69
C ALA A 30 1.74 -18.83 11.98
N SER A 31 0.77 -17.92 11.92
CA SER A 31 0.32 -17.14 13.07
C SER A 31 -0.93 -17.76 13.69
N ALA A 32 -1.12 -17.56 15.00
CA ALA A 32 -2.40 -17.86 15.62
C ALA A 32 -3.44 -16.80 15.20
N ASP A 33 -4.69 -17.22 15.01
CA ASP A 33 -5.80 -16.32 14.71
C ASP A 33 -5.90 -15.19 15.75
N LEU A 34 -6.13 -13.97 15.26
CA LEU A 34 -6.38 -12.84 16.14
C LEU A 34 -7.79 -12.96 16.75
N ALA A 35 -7.88 -12.84 18.08
CA ALA A 35 -9.16 -12.80 18.77
C ALA A 35 -9.88 -11.47 18.48
N LEU A 36 -10.84 -11.52 17.55
CA LEU A 36 -11.67 -10.39 17.15
C LEU A 36 -13.00 -10.39 17.90
N THR A 37 -13.59 -9.21 18.07
CA THR A 37 -14.99 -9.11 18.48
C THR A 37 -15.92 -9.62 17.38
N ASP A 38 -17.13 -10.06 17.73
CA ASP A 38 -18.13 -10.48 16.73
C ASP A 38 -18.43 -9.36 15.71
N GLN A 39 -18.39 -8.10 16.16
CA GLN A 39 -18.60 -6.94 15.31
C GLN A 39 -17.47 -6.78 14.28
N ASP A 40 -16.20 -6.91 14.70
CA ASP A 40 -15.06 -6.78 13.81
C ASP A 40 -14.98 -7.94 12.82
N ARG A 41 -15.29 -9.16 13.27
CA ARG A 41 -15.37 -10.34 12.39
C ARG A 41 -16.45 -10.16 11.33
N ALA A 42 -17.66 -9.74 11.73
CA ALA A 42 -18.74 -9.46 10.79
C ALA A 42 -18.38 -8.34 9.79
N TRP A 43 -17.63 -7.32 10.24
CA TRP A 43 -17.14 -6.24 9.38
C TRP A 43 -16.10 -6.73 8.35
N LEU A 44 -15.14 -7.58 8.76
CA LEU A 44 -14.18 -8.19 7.84
C LEU A 44 -14.86 -9.13 6.83
N ASP A 45 -15.83 -9.92 7.28
CA ASP A 45 -16.57 -10.86 6.44
C ASP A 45 -17.37 -10.15 5.34
N GLN A 46 -17.77 -8.89 5.54
CA GLN A 46 -18.42 -8.08 4.50
C GLN A 46 -17.41 -7.58 3.45
N ARG A 47 -16.17 -7.32 3.85
CA ARG A 47 -15.13 -6.76 2.96
C ARG A 47 -14.50 -7.80 2.04
N LYS A 48 -14.42 -9.07 2.48
CA LYS A 48 -13.90 -10.24 1.74
C LYS A 48 -12.41 -10.18 1.35
N VAL A 49 -11.85 -9.01 1.12
CA VAL A 49 -10.45 -8.77 0.75
C VAL A 49 -9.97 -7.48 1.41
N LEU A 50 -8.73 -7.48 1.86
CA LEU A 50 -8.04 -6.27 2.31
C LEU A 50 -7.27 -5.67 1.12
N ARG A 51 -7.67 -4.49 0.66
CA ARG A 51 -7.02 -3.81 -0.48
C ARG A 51 -5.87 -2.97 0.03
N VAL A 52 -4.66 -3.25 -0.43
CA VAL A 52 -3.45 -2.61 0.05
C VAL A 52 -2.76 -1.87 -1.08
N GLY A 53 -2.45 -0.60 -0.82
CA GLY A 53 -1.61 0.23 -1.69
C GLY A 53 -0.14 0.14 -1.31
N ILE A 54 0.73 0.18 -2.31
CA ILE A 54 2.18 0.35 -2.17
C ILE A 54 2.66 1.44 -3.14
N ALA A 55 3.79 2.08 -2.86
CA ALA A 55 4.47 2.89 -3.86
C ALA A 55 5.49 2.01 -4.60
N ILE A 56 5.53 2.12 -5.93
CA ILE A 56 6.54 1.43 -6.74
C ILE A 56 7.81 2.29 -6.70
N ALA A 57 8.69 1.98 -5.76
CA ALA A 57 9.92 2.74 -5.51
C ALA A 57 11.03 1.82 -5.00
N ASP A 58 12.27 2.30 -5.09
CA ASP A 58 13.44 1.64 -4.52
C ASP A 58 13.49 1.91 -3.00
N TYR A 59 12.68 1.19 -2.24
CA TYR A 59 12.63 1.30 -0.77
C TYR A 59 13.01 -0.03 -0.09
N GLU A 60 14.01 -0.69 -0.66
CA GLU A 60 14.57 -1.92 -0.09
C GLU A 60 15.31 -1.63 1.23
N PRO A 61 15.26 -2.53 2.23
CA PRO A 61 14.61 -3.86 2.22
C PRO A 61 13.13 -3.83 2.69
N ILE A 62 12.50 -2.66 2.76
CA ILE A 62 11.18 -2.47 3.38
C ILE A 62 10.08 -2.88 2.41
N ASP A 63 10.09 -2.26 1.23
CA ASP A 63 9.22 -2.55 0.11
C ASP A 63 10.08 -2.92 -1.10
N ILE A 64 9.93 -4.15 -1.59
CA ILE A 64 10.66 -4.66 -2.74
C ILE A 64 9.64 -4.96 -3.85
N THR A 65 9.68 -4.15 -4.91
CA THR A 65 8.79 -4.26 -6.08
C THR A 65 9.52 -4.68 -7.36
N SER A 66 10.83 -4.93 -7.28
CA SER A 66 11.72 -5.16 -8.41
C SER A 66 11.58 -6.55 -9.07
N ASP A 67 10.97 -7.54 -8.41
CA ASP A 67 10.85 -8.89 -8.94
C ASP A 67 9.46 -9.22 -9.50
N ARG A 68 9.25 -8.90 -10.79
CA ARG A 68 8.14 -9.43 -11.60
C ARG A 68 6.77 -9.36 -10.92
N ASN A 69 6.43 -8.18 -10.40
CA ASN A 69 5.20 -7.88 -9.65
C ASN A 69 4.97 -8.76 -8.42
N ARG A 70 6.01 -9.40 -7.88
CA ARG A 70 5.96 -10.05 -6.56
C ARG A 70 6.39 -9.05 -5.50
N TYR A 71 5.47 -8.72 -4.62
CA TYR A 71 5.74 -7.82 -3.51
C TYR A 71 6.46 -8.57 -2.39
N GLN A 72 7.62 -8.06 -1.99
CA GLN A 72 8.54 -8.64 -1.01
C GLN A 72 9.06 -7.55 -0.06
N GLY A 73 9.82 -7.96 0.95
CA GLY A 73 10.39 -7.06 1.95
C GLY A 73 9.63 -7.11 3.28
N ILE A 74 10.11 -6.34 4.25
CA ILE A 74 9.60 -6.36 5.62
C ILE A 74 8.10 -6.04 5.67
N SER A 75 7.64 -5.06 4.90
CA SER A 75 6.21 -4.71 4.85
C SER A 75 5.35 -5.82 4.25
N ALA A 76 5.86 -6.54 3.24
CA ALA A 76 5.17 -7.68 2.66
C ALA A 76 5.07 -8.83 3.68
N ASP A 77 6.12 -9.08 4.45
CA ASP A 77 6.10 -10.10 5.52
C ASP A 77 5.04 -9.76 6.59
N TYR A 78 4.97 -8.51 7.02
CA TYR A 78 3.93 -8.07 7.95
C TYR A 78 2.51 -8.19 7.38
N LEU A 79 2.30 -7.83 6.11
CA LEU A 79 1.00 -8.05 5.46
C LEU A 79 0.63 -9.53 5.40
N GLY A 80 1.61 -10.41 5.18
CA GLY A 80 1.41 -11.86 5.24
C GLY A 80 0.90 -12.29 6.60
N LEU A 81 1.53 -11.82 7.69
CA LEU A 81 1.08 -12.11 9.06
C LEU A 81 -0.32 -11.54 9.34
N VAL A 82 -0.61 -10.31 8.90
CA VAL A 82 -1.94 -9.69 9.05
C VAL A 82 -3.01 -10.48 8.29
N SER A 83 -2.71 -10.90 7.06
CA SER A 83 -3.63 -11.71 6.24
C SER A 83 -3.95 -13.04 6.92
N ASP A 84 -2.92 -13.71 7.45
CA ASP A 84 -3.02 -15.00 8.14
C ASP A 84 -3.83 -14.87 9.44
N GLN A 85 -3.45 -13.94 10.33
CA GLN A 85 -4.12 -13.73 11.62
C GLN A 85 -5.58 -13.30 11.49
N LEU A 86 -5.91 -12.51 10.47
CA LEU A 86 -7.28 -12.05 10.23
C LEU A 86 -8.10 -13.02 9.38
N ASN A 87 -7.48 -14.03 8.78
CA ASN A 87 -8.08 -14.94 7.80
C ASN A 87 -8.78 -14.19 6.65
N ILE A 88 -8.14 -13.14 6.13
CA ILE A 88 -8.64 -12.35 5.00
C ILE A 88 -7.57 -12.25 3.91
N PRO A 89 -7.89 -12.53 2.64
CA PRO A 89 -6.93 -12.37 1.55
C PRO A 89 -6.57 -10.89 1.36
N VAL A 90 -5.34 -10.66 0.90
CA VAL A 90 -4.82 -9.32 0.60
C VAL A 90 -4.69 -9.15 -0.92
N GLN A 91 -5.15 -8.02 -1.44
CA GLN A 91 -4.92 -7.59 -2.81
C GLN A 91 -3.97 -6.38 -2.81
N VAL A 92 -2.79 -6.53 -3.39
CA VAL A 92 -1.78 -5.47 -3.44
C VAL A 92 -1.85 -4.73 -4.76
N THR A 93 -1.88 -3.39 -4.69
CA THR A 93 -1.90 -2.48 -5.83
C THR A 93 -0.76 -1.46 -5.68
N GLY A 94 0.19 -1.47 -6.60
CA GLY A 94 1.29 -0.50 -6.63
C GLY A 94 0.92 0.74 -7.42
N PHE A 95 1.33 1.90 -6.94
CA PHE A 95 1.15 3.20 -7.58
C PHE A 95 2.49 3.77 -8.01
N ALA A 96 2.53 4.46 -9.15
CA ALA A 96 3.76 5.06 -9.67
C ALA A 96 4.32 6.14 -8.73
N ARG A 97 3.42 6.86 -8.04
CA ARG A 97 3.78 7.88 -7.08
C ARG A 97 3.10 7.66 -5.73
N ARG A 98 3.75 8.13 -4.67
CA ARG A 98 3.27 7.98 -3.29
C ARG A 98 1.98 8.75 -3.03
N ASP A 99 1.83 9.94 -3.59
CA ASP A 99 0.63 10.77 -3.48
C ASP A 99 -0.59 10.13 -4.16
N GLU A 100 -0.42 9.46 -5.30
CA GLU A 100 -1.50 8.69 -5.94
C GLU A 100 -2.03 7.59 -5.00
N ALA A 101 -1.14 6.94 -4.24
CA ALA A 101 -1.54 5.94 -3.25
C ALA A 101 -2.29 6.57 -2.07
N ILE A 102 -1.88 7.76 -1.63
CA ILE A 102 -2.56 8.52 -0.57
C ILE A 102 -3.96 8.96 -1.03
N GLU A 103 -4.09 9.45 -2.26
CA GLU A 103 -5.38 9.79 -2.85
C GLU A 103 -6.27 8.56 -2.98
N ALA A 104 -5.72 7.42 -3.42
CA ALA A 104 -6.46 6.15 -3.47
C ALA A 104 -6.95 5.70 -2.08
N LEU A 105 -6.21 5.97 -1.01
CA LEU A 105 -6.62 5.69 0.36
C LEU A 105 -7.77 6.62 0.79
N HIS A 106 -7.68 7.92 0.49
CA HIS A 106 -8.76 8.88 0.76
C HIS A 106 -10.05 8.55 0.02
N ASP A 107 -9.94 8.14 -1.24
CA ASP A 107 -11.07 7.74 -2.08
C ASP A 107 -11.66 6.38 -1.68
N GLY A 108 -11.04 5.67 -0.73
CA GLY A 108 -11.44 4.32 -0.32
C GLY A 108 -11.25 3.27 -1.42
N LYS A 109 -10.35 3.53 -2.39
CA LYS A 109 -9.94 2.55 -3.42
C LYS A 109 -9.02 1.48 -2.83
N ILE A 110 -8.23 1.85 -1.83
CA ILE A 110 -7.47 0.94 -0.96
C ILE A 110 -7.91 1.14 0.49
N ASP A 111 -7.66 0.14 1.33
CA ASP A 111 -7.99 0.13 2.76
C ASP A 111 -6.77 0.44 3.64
N LEU A 112 -5.57 0.13 3.13
CA LEU A 112 -4.30 0.32 3.83
C LEU A 112 -3.22 0.78 2.85
N LEU A 113 -2.28 1.58 3.33
CA LEU A 113 -1.04 1.95 2.62
C LEU A 113 0.15 1.47 3.46
N THR A 114 1.06 0.70 2.87
CA THR A 114 2.25 0.21 3.59
C THR A 114 3.30 1.30 3.75
N SER A 115 4.22 1.08 4.69
CA SER A 115 5.46 1.87 4.84
C SER A 115 5.20 3.36 5.07
N ALA A 116 4.07 3.68 5.70
CA ALA A 116 3.75 5.04 6.10
C ALA A 116 4.79 5.50 7.14
N ASN A 117 5.41 6.64 6.87
CA ASN A 117 6.50 7.19 7.67
C ASN A 117 6.25 8.67 7.95
N GLY A 118 7.31 9.45 8.19
CA GLY A 118 7.19 10.88 8.43
C GLY A 118 6.55 11.67 7.29
N PHE A 119 6.57 11.16 6.07
CA PHE A 119 5.99 11.81 4.89
C PHE A 119 4.47 12.00 5.03
N GLU A 120 3.75 10.98 5.50
CA GLU A 120 2.30 11.02 5.62
C GLU A 120 1.82 11.75 6.87
N ARG A 121 2.68 12.03 7.86
CA ARG A 121 2.26 12.64 9.15
C ARG A 121 1.62 14.03 8.99
N GLY A 122 1.88 14.72 7.89
CA GLY A 122 1.26 16.01 7.56
C GLY A 122 -0.08 15.90 6.82
N VAL A 123 -0.48 14.70 6.37
CA VAL A 123 -1.69 14.47 5.58
C VAL A 123 -2.88 14.28 6.52
N LYS A 124 -3.91 15.11 6.35
CA LYS A 124 -5.12 15.07 7.20
C LYS A 124 -5.99 13.87 6.83
N GLY A 125 -6.64 13.27 7.82
CA GLY A 125 -7.63 12.21 7.60
C GLY A 125 -7.01 10.81 7.44
N LEU A 126 -5.73 10.65 7.76
CA LEU A 126 -5.08 9.34 7.86
C LEU A 126 -4.99 8.90 9.32
N SER A 127 -5.23 7.61 9.54
CA SER A 127 -4.97 6.92 10.81
C SER A 127 -3.77 6.01 10.63
N PHE A 128 -2.84 6.05 11.57
CA PHE A 128 -1.64 5.22 11.54
C PHE A 128 -1.82 3.99 12.43
N SER A 129 -1.30 2.85 11.98
CA SER A 129 -1.11 1.71 12.87
C SER A 129 -0.03 2.01 13.91
N THR A 130 0.12 1.11 14.88
CA THR A 130 1.38 1.02 15.62
C THR A 130 2.52 0.74 14.64
N GLU A 131 3.71 1.29 14.94
CA GLU A 131 4.90 1.00 14.14
C GLU A 131 5.23 -0.49 14.18
N TYR A 132 5.42 -1.09 13.00
CA TYR A 132 5.89 -2.48 12.87
C TYR A 132 7.39 -2.56 12.59
N MET A 133 8.00 -1.43 12.25
CA MET A 133 9.45 -1.28 12.12
C MET A 133 9.85 0.11 12.63
N PRO A 134 10.62 0.20 13.72
CA PRO A 134 11.11 1.47 14.20
C PRO A 134 12.16 2.01 13.22
N ASP A 135 11.88 3.17 12.62
CA ASP A 135 12.81 3.87 11.73
C ASP A 135 13.51 5.00 12.49
N ARG A 136 14.85 5.00 12.47
CA ARG A 136 15.68 6.04 13.07
C ARG A 136 16.60 6.61 12.01
N SER A 137 16.48 7.91 11.76
CA SER A 137 17.37 8.62 10.85
C SER A 137 18.81 8.56 11.35
N VAL A 138 19.72 8.22 10.44
CA VAL A 138 21.16 8.20 10.67
C VAL A 138 21.86 9.03 9.59
N VAL A 139 23.01 9.61 9.94
CA VAL A 139 23.89 10.28 8.97
C VAL A 139 24.94 9.28 8.53
N VAL A 140 25.03 9.05 7.22
CA VAL A 140 26.04 8.16 6.63
C VAL A 140 27.06 9.02 5.88
N GLY A 141 28.31 8.98 6.36
CA GLY A 141 29.46 9.58 5.67
C GLY A 141 30.33 8.51 5.01
N ARG A 142 31.24 8.91 4.14
CA ARG A 142 32.31 8.01 3.70
C ARG A 142 33.25 7.75 4.87
N GLY A 143 33.88 6.56 4.87
CA GLY A 143 34.82 6.20 5.95
C GLY A 143 36.05 7.11 6.06
N ASN A 144 36.30 7.97 5.07
CA ASN A 144 37.36 8.98 5.07
C ASN A 144 36.87 10.40 5.29
N ASP A 145 35.56 10.62 5.48
CA ASP A 145 35.05 11.92 5.90
C ASP A 145 35.42 12.11 7.38
N LEU A 146 35.86 13.31 7.75
CA LEU A 146 36.01 13.66 9.17
C LEU A 146 34.60 13.62 9.78
N SER A 147 34.37 12.76 10.77
CA SER A 147 33.09 12.68 11.46
C SER A 147 32.64 14.09 11.90
N PRO A 148 31.35 14.42 11.74
CA PRO A 148 30.81 15.67 12.26
C PRO A 148 30.94 15.78 13.78
#